data_AF-A0A2U3P944-F1
#
_entry.id   AF-A0A2U3P944-F1
#
_cell.length_a   1.000
_cell.length_b   1.000
_cell.length_c   1.000
_cell.angle_alpha   90.00
_cell.angle_beta   90.00
_cell.angle_gamma   90.00
#
_symmetry.space_group_name_H-M   'P 1'
#
loop_
_entity.id
_entity.type
_entity.pdbx_description
1 polymer ?
#
loop_
_entity_poly.entity_id
_entity_poly.type
_entity_poly.pdbx_seq_one_letter_code
_entity_poly.pdbx_strand_id
1 'polypeptide(L)'
;MAQHRGGDRAFHQFRYDTAGLRGKRLRVLSDIPVNDAGVPQGLPKGVTEVIAIDDEPNINLSVRVHAPDDPHCVALVGFEQLAIYDEQ
;
A
#
# COMPACT_ATOMS: atom_id res chain seq x y z
N MET A 1 11.42 8.10 24.98
CA MET A 1 11.26 7.51 23.64
C MET A 1 9.85 7.83 23.17
N ALA A 2 9.71 8.81 22.28
CA ALA A 2 8.43 9.40 21.91
C ALA A 2 7.62 8.43 21.03
N GLN A 3 6.47 8.00 21.53
CA GLN A 3 5.49 7.23 20.79
C GLN A 3 4.75 8.20 19.87
N HIS A 4 5.02 8.14 18.55
CA HIS A 4 4.26 8.89 17.57
C HIS A 4 2.86 8.26 17.49
N ARG A 5 1.90 8.78 18.27
CA ARG A 5 0.46 8.51 18.10
C ARG A 5 0.01 9.13 16.78
N GLY A 6 0.21 8.43 15.66
CA GLY A 6 -0.75 8.54 14.56
C GLY A 6 -2.02 7.85 15.06
N GLY A 7 -3.14 8.57 15.16
CA GLY A 7 -4.41 7.94 15.52
C GLY A 7 -4.62 6.75 14.58
N ASP A 8 -4.87 5.56 15.14
CA ASP A 8 -5.09 4.34 14.35
C ASP A 8 -6.37 4.56 13.54
N ARG A 9 -6.20 5.13 12.36
CA ARG A 9 -7.26 5.27 11.39
C ARG A 9 -7.63 3.84 11.04
N ALA A 10 -8.87 3.46 11.32
CA ALA A 10 -9.35 2.12 11.02
C ALA A 10 -9.05 1.78 9.56
N PHE A 11 -8.53 0.58 9.35
CA PHE A 11 -8.19 0.06 8.03
C PHE A 11 -8.69 -1.38 7.94
N HIS A 12 -9.00 -1.79 6.72
CA HIS A 12 -9.39 -3.16 6.42
C HIS A 12 -8.69 -3.65 5.16
N GLN A 13 -8.46 -4.96 5.10
CA GLN A 13 -7.95 -5.60 3.90
C GLN A 13 -9.02 -5.55 2.81
N PHE A 14 -8.65 -5.13 1.60
CA PHE A 14 -9.54 -5.10 0.45
C PHE A 14 -9.34 -6.34 -0.43
N ARG A 15 -10.31 -6.60 -1.32
CA ARG A 15 -10.28 -7.78 -2.22
C ARG A 15 -9.59 -7.44 -3.54
N TYR A 16 -9.16 -8.47 -4.26
CA TYR A 16 -8.50 -8.33 -5.56
C TYR A 16 -9.37 -7.62 -6.63
N ASP A 17 -10.69 -7.61 -6.47
CA ASP A 17 -11.67 -6.97 -7.35
C ASP A 17 -12.12 -5.58 -6.87
N THR A 18 -11.39 -5.00 -5.91
CA THR A 18 -11.71 -3.66 -5.37
C THR A 18 -11.27 -2.56 -6.34
N ALA A 19 -12.23 -1.72 -6.73
CA ALA A 19 -12.00 -0.50 -7.51
C ALA A 19 -11.98 0.77 -6.65
N GLY A 20 -11.65 1.91 -7.25
CA GLY A 20 -11.60 3.20 -6.58
C GLY A 20 -10.36 3.41 -5.71
N LEU A 21 -9.29 2.65 -5.91
CA LEU A 21 -8.06 2.79 -5.13
C LEU A 21 -7.23 4.02 -5.52
N ARG A 22 -7.42 4.58 -6.72
CA ARG A 22 -6.52 5.59 -7.27
C ARG A 22 -6.44 6.82 -6.36
N GLY A 23 -5.23 7.17 -5.96
CA GLY A 23 -4.94 8.30 -5.08
C GLY A 23 -5.26 8.04 -3.60
N LYS A 24 -5.80 6.87 -3.24
CA LYS A 24 -6.05 6.52 -1.84
C LYS A 24 -4.74 6.14 -1.13
N ARG A 25 -4.70 6.46 0.16
CA ARG A 25 -3.67 5.94 1.07
C ARG A 25 -3.98 4.49 1.38
N LEU A 26 -2.98 3.64 1.24
CA LEU A 26 -3.01 2.25 1.63
C LEU A 26 -2.00 2.01 2.75
N ARG A 27 -2.38 1.17 3.71
CA ARG A 27 -1.51 0.66 4.76
C ARG A 27 -0.70 -0.51 4.22
N VAL A 28 0.60 -0.50 4.47
CA VAL A 28 1.48 -1.64 4.22
C VAL A 28 1.45 -2.56 5.43
N LEU A 29 1.17 -3.85 5.19
CA LEU A 29 1.03 -4.88 6.24
C LEU A 29 2.29 -5.75 6.41
N SER A 30 3.27 -5.63 5.50
CA SER A 30 4.52 -6.39 5.50
C SER A 30 5.72 -5.48 5.74
N ASP A 31 6.70 -5.95 6.52
CA ASP A 31 7.97 -5.23 6.74
C ASP A 31 8.81 -5.14 5.45
N ILE A 32 8.64 -6.09 4.53
CA ILE A 32 9.33 -6.16 3.24
C ILE A 32 8.26 -6.37 2.17
N PRO A 33 7.75 -5.28 1.56
CA PRO A 33 6.75 -5.39 0.51
C PRO A 33 7.29 -6.11 -0.72
N VAL A 34 6.57 -7.13 -1.17
CA VAL A 34 6.89 -7.90 -2.38
C VAL A 34 5.76 -7.76 -3.42
N ASN A 35 6.06 -8.04 -4.69
CA ASN A 35 5.01 -8.29 -5.68
C ASN A 35 4.45 -9.72 -5.53
N ASP A 36 3.47 -10.09 -6.34
CA ASP A 36 2.87 -11.44 -6.37
C ASP A 36 3.88 -12.59 -6.60
N ALA A 37 4.99 -12.32 -7.29
CA ALA A 37 6.07 -13.29 -7.48
C ALA A 37 7.04 -13.39 -6.28
N GLY A 38 6.78 -12.68 -5.18
CA GLY A 38 7.66 -12.65 -4.00
C GLY A 38 8.92 -11.81 -4.17
N VAL A 39 9.00 -10.96 -5.20
CA VAL A 39 10.16 -10.10 -5.46
C VAL A 39 10.06 -8.83 -4.62
N PRO A 40 11.07 -8.53 -3.75
CA PRO A 40 11.11 -7.30 -2.96
C PRO A 40 11.03 -6.06 -3.83
N GLN A 41 10.18 -5.13 -3.41
CA GLN A 41 10.03 -3.84 -4.06
C GLN A 41 10.90 -2.80 -3.36
N GLY A 42 11.47 -1.88 -4.13
CA GLY A 42 12.40 -0.85 -3.67
C GLY A 42 11.76 0.27 -2.84
N LEU A 43 10.76 -0.05 -2.02
CA LEU A 43 10.16 0.91 -1.10
C LEU A 43 11.13 1.26 0.04
N PRO A 44 11.09 2.50 0.56
CA PRO A 44 11.92 2.89 1.69
C PRO A 44 11.70 1.99 2.91
N LYS A 45 12.78 1.68 3.62
CA LYS A 45 12.72 0.82 4.82
C LYS A 45 11.78 1.44 5.88
N GLY A 46 10.84 0.65 6.37
CA GLY A 46 9.89 1.09 7.39
C GLY A 46 8.75 1.96 6.85
N VAL A 47 8.55 1.99 5.53
CA VAL A 47 7.33 2.58 4.98
C VAL A 47 6.11 1.82 5.51
N THR A 48 5.13 2.55 6.03
CA THR A 48 3.89 1.96 6.55
C THR A 48 2.67 2.40 5.76
N GLU A 49 2.82 3.43 4.91
CA GLU A 49 1.76 3.98 4.09
C GLU A 49 2.29 4.20 2.68
N VAL A 50 1.45 3.93 1.68
CA VAL A 50 1.73 4.18 0.27
C VAL A 50 0.50 4.79 -0.40
N ILE A 51 0.68 5.42 -1.55
CA ILE A 51 -0.42 5.95 -2.36
C ILE A 51 -0.62 5.05 -3.57
N ALA A 52 -1.86 4.61 -3.78
CA ALA A 52 -2.20 3.85 -4.97
C ALA A 52 -2.20 4.71 -6.23
N ILE A 53 -1.52 4.24 -7.26
CA ILE A 53 -1.46 4.85 -8.59
C ILE A 53 -2.60 4.33 -9.45
N ASP A 54 -2.88 3.04 -9.35
CA ASP A 54 -3.93 2.35 -10.10
C ASP A 54 -5.26 2.38 -9.34
N ASP A 55 -6.35 2.29 -10.08
CA ASP A 55 -7.71 2.25 -9.52
C ASP A 55 -8.09 0.87 -8.98
N GLU A 56 -7.49 -0.18 -9.53
CA GLU A 56 -7.76 -1.58 -9.23
C GLU A 56 -6.42 -2.36 -9.15
N PRO A 57 -6.36 -3.49 -8.41
CA PRO A 57 -5.27 -4.45 -8.57
C PRO A 57 -5.16 -4.92 -10.03
N ASN A 58 -3.93 -5.07 -10.51
CA ASN A 58 -3.68 -5.55 -11.87
C ASN A 58 -3.86 -7.07 -11.99
N ILE A 59 -3.69 -7.61 -13.21
CA ILE A 59 -3.83 -9.05 -13.49
C ILE A 59 -2.90 -9.95 -12.67
N ASN A 60 -1.81 -9.41 -12.14
CA ASN A 60 -0.87 -10.10 -11.25
C ASN A 60 -1.20 -9.85 -9.78
N LEU A 61 -2.46 -9.56 -9.45
CA LEU A 61 -2.94 -9.36 -8.08
C LEU A 61 -2.09 -8.33 -7.30
N SER A 62 -1.60 -7.30 -7.98
CA SER A 62 -0.69 -6.31 -7.39
C SER A 62 -1.15 -4.90 -7.72
N VAL A 63 -0.89 -3.97 -6.82
CA VAL A 63 -1.23 -2.54 -6.97
C VAL A 63 0.06 -1.76 -7.23
N ARG A 64 0.07 -0.90 -8.25
CA ARG A 64 1.14 0.09 -8.40
C ARG A 64 0.95 1.18 -7.36
N VAL A 65 2.00 1.46 -6.61
CA VAL A 65 1.99 2.42 -5.51
C VAL A 65 3.24 3.28 -5.55
N HIS A 66 3.21 4.42 -4.88
CA HIS A 66 4.40 5.20 -4.58
C HIS A 66 4.47 5.57 -3.09
N ALA A 67 5.67 5.89 -2.61
CA ALA A 67 5.84 6.44 -1.26
C ALA A 67 5.17 7.84 -1.17
N PRO A 68 4.54 8.21 -0.05
CA PRO A 68 3.88 9.51 0.09
C PRO A 68 4.83 10.70 -0.13
N ASP A 69 6.08 10.56 0.30
CA ASP A 69 7.10 11.61 0.22
C ASP A 69 7.93 11.57 -1.07
N ASP A 70 7.81 10.49 -1.87
CA ASP A 70 8.51 10.35 -3.15
C ASP A 70 7.61 9.69 -4.21
N PRO A 71 6.88 10.51 -5.00
CA PRO A 71 6.03 10.03 -6.09
C PRO A 71 6.78 9.32 -7.23
N HIS A 72 8.10 9.47 -7.32
CA HIS A 72 8.91 8.80 -8.34
C HIS A 72 9.36 7.40 -7.90
N CYS A 73 9.30 7.10 -6.60
CA CYS A 73 9.55 5.76 -6.05
C CYS A 73 8.32 4.86 -6.26
N VAL A 74 8.15 4.36 -7.48
CA VAL A 74 7.05 3.46 -7.85
C VAL A 74 7.40 2.00 -7.55
N ALA A 75 6.48 1.31 -6.90
CA ALA A 75 6.58 -0.11 -6.55
C ALA A 75 5.33 -0.87 -6.97
N LEU A 76 5.46 -2.18 -7.16
CA LEU A 76 4.34 -3.08 -7.42
C LEU A 76 4.15 -4.04 -6.25
N VAL A 77 3.14 -3.81 -5.42
CA VAL A 77 2.95 -4.57 -4.17
C VAL A 77 1.71 -5.46 -4.28
N GLY A 78 1.84 -6.73 -3.87
CA GLY A 78 0.72 -7.67 -3.85
C GLY A 78 -0.44 -7.15 -2.99
N PHE A 79 -1.67 -7.26 -3.49
CA PHE A 79 -2.85 -6.69 -2.82
C PHE A 79 -3.05 -7.23 -1.39
N GLU A 80 -2.65 -8.48 -1.14
CA GLU A 80 -2.75 -9.12 0.18
C GLU A 80 -1.88 -8.44 1.26
N GLN A 81 -0.84 -7.71 0.85
CA GLN A 81 0.05 -6.95 1.74
C GLN A 81 -0.41 -5.52 1.97
N LEU A 82 -1.58 -5.16 1.43
CA LEU A 82 -2.14 -3.82 1.49
C LEU A 82 -3.51 -3.83 2.19
N ALA A 83 -3.80 -2.76 2.91
CA ALA A 83 -5.11 -2.47 3.44
C ALA A 83 -5.52 -1.04 3.08
N ILE A 84 -6.81 -0.79 2.96
CA ILE A 84 -7.37 0.53 2.69
C ILE A 84 -7.83 1.17 4.00
N TYR A 85 -7.61 2.46 4.15
CA TYR A 85 -8.14 3.21 5.29
C TYR A 85 -9.63 3.51 5.10
N ASP A 86 -10.39 3.40 6.19
CA ASP A 86 -11.79 3.77 6.20
C ASP A 86 -11.92 5.29 5.93
N GLU A 87 -12.88 5.64 5.07
CA GLU A 87 -13.32 7.02 4.88
C GLU A 87 -14.22 7.38 6.06
N GLN A 88 -13.82 8.38 6.85
CA GLN A 88 -14.64 8.93 7.94
C GLN A 88 -15.77 9.77 7.38
#